data_AF-A0A7K4TIF2-F1
#
_entry.id   AF-A0A7K4TIF2-F1
#
_cell.length_a   1.000
_cell.length_b   1.000
_cell.length_c   1.000
_cell.angle_alpha   90.00
_cell.angle_beta   90.00
_cell.angle_gamma   90.00
#
_symmetry.space_group_name_H-M   'P 1'
#
loop_
_entity.id
_entity.type
_entity.pdbx_description
1 polymer ?
#
loop_
_entity_poly.entity_id
_entity_poly.type
_entity_poly.pdbx_seq_one_letter_code
_entity_poly.pdbx_strand_id
1 'polypeptide(L)'
;YEQLLKEEKTAINELSVFERKVELWALGSSTTEKVLKLPSHRVSVDKTLENHLPEEVVEFERFLQRTGGRQGGWDDDDHQNFLKVWTKHKGRLSYMDEALEYLCGRTKEDIQQHEKWYQEFLILHERKKESIKKWKEKLQQEKEGKLKEKEKSEKMLKEEWLRCEEAQKQKAEERKRQQAAIEAWKKQKAIAFAMEQASQLKLEEEKKKKQQKECHRQFHVKLLLERYTLQKKEKEELEKLEKEKREEAKKEERKRIALEEITKFQKR
;
A
#
# COMPACT_ATOMS: atom_id res chain seq x y z
N TYR A 1 5.23 -11.07 48.20
CA TYR A 1 4.16 -11.87 47.57
C TYR A 1 3.95 -11.46 46.12
N GLU A 2 3.64 -10.19 45.83
CA GLU A 2 3.45 -9.71 44.44
C GLU A 2 4.70 -9.85 43.55
N GLN A 3 5.90 -9.64 44.11
CA GLN A 3 7.16 -9.81 43.38
C GLN A 3 7.38 -11.27 42.95
N LEU A 4 7.13 -12.21 43.86
CA LEU A 4 7.19 -13.65 43.60
C LEU A 4 6.20 -14.08 42.49
N LEU A 5 4.99 -13.52 42.47
CA LEU A 5 4.00 -13.79 41.42
C LEU A 5 4.45 -13.28 40.04
N LYS A 6 5.17 -12.14 39.98
CA LYS A 6 5.71 -11.61 38.73
C LYS A 6 6.87 -12.47 38.21
N GLU A 7 7.73 -12.92 39.10
CA GLU A 7 8.86 -13.82 38.76
C GLU A 7 8.35 -15.18 38.30
N GLU A 8 7.36 -15.76 38.99
CA GLU A 8 6.70 -17.00 38.58
C GLU A 8 6.07 -16.89 37.19
N LYS A 9 5.34 -15.80 36.92
CA LYS A 9 4.74 -15.57 35.61
C LYS A 9 5.78 -15.39 34.50
N THR A 10 6.91 -14.77 34.81
CA THR A 10 8.01 -14.58 33.85
C THR A 10 8.68 -15.92 33.54
N ALA A 11 8.97 -16.72 34.56
CA ALA A 11 9.54 -18.06 34.40
C ALA A 11 8.61 -18.99 33.60
N ILE A 12 7.29 -18.96 33.85
CA ILE A 12 6.31 -19.74 33.09
C ILE A 12 6.29 -19.32 31.62
N ASN A 13 6.36 -18.02 31.33
CA ASN A 13 6.41 -17.53 29.96
C ASN A 13 7.69 -17.98 29.25
N GLU A 14 8.83 -17.92 29.92
CA GLU A 14 10.12 -18.42 29.39
C GLU A 14 10.06 -19.93 29.12
N LEU A 15 9.53 -20.71 30.06
CA LEU A 15 9.32 -22.15 29.88
C LEU A 15 8.42 -22.44 28.67
N SER A 16 7.34 -21.68 28.46
CA SER A 16 6.45 -21.84 27.29
C SER A 16 7.13 -21.54 25.95
N VAL A 17 8.14 -20.65 25.95
CA VAL A 17 8.93 -20.32 24.77
C VAL A 17 9.94 -21.43 24.49
N PHE A 18 10.56 -21.99 25.52
CA PHE A 18 11.45 -23.14 25.38
C PHE A 18 10.69 -24.40 24.97
N GLU A 19 9.51 -24.64 25.54
CA GLU A 19 8.64 -25.76 25.18
C GLU A 19 8.25 -25.69 23.69
N ARG A 20 7.83 -24.51 23.20
CA ARG A 20 7.57 -24.30 21.77
C ARG A 20 8.81 -24.48 20.89
N LYS A 21 10.01 -24.09 21.36
CA LYS A 21 11.27 -24.36 20.64
C LYS A 21 11.60 -25.84 20.60
N VAL A 22 11.38 -26.56 21.71
CA VAL A 22 11.55 -28.01 21.81
C VAL A 22 10.56 -28.73 20.91
N GLU A 23 9.30 -28.28 20.86
CA GLU A 23 8.30 -28.80 19.92
C GLU A 23 8.70 -28.51 18.46
N LEU A 24 9.22 -27.33 18.15
CA LEU A 24 9.71 -26.99 16.82
C LEU A 24 10.91 -27.86 16.41
N TRP A 25 11.82 -28.13 17.36
CA TRP A 25 12.93 -29.05 17.18
C TRP A 25 12.44 -30.49 17.02
N ALA A 26 11.43 -30.91 17.79
CA ALA A 26 10.81 -32.23 17.68
C ALA A 26 10.06 -32.43 16.36
N LEU A 27 9.43 -31.38 15.84
CA LEU A 27 8.74 -31.41 14.55
C LEU A 27 9.75 -31.42 13.39
N GLY A 28 10.85 -30.66 13.52
CA GLY A 28 12.00 -30.70 12.61
C GLY A 28 12.81 -32.00 12.68
N SER A 29 12.80 -32.69 13.82
CA SER A 29 13.45 -33.99 14.05
C SER A 29 12.54 -35.19 13.81
N SER A 30 11.26 -35.01 13.46
CA SER A 30 10.41 -36.11 12.99
C SER A 30 10.84 -36.64 11.61
N THR A 31 11.71 -35.91 10.91
CA THR A 31 12.50 -36.41 9.76
C THR A 31 13.92 -36.87 10.13
N THR A 32 14.39 -36.65 11.35
CA THR A 32 15.77 -36.96 11.77
C THR A 32 15.86 -37.32 13.25
N GLU A 33 16.09 -38.60 13.53
CA GLU A 33 16.66 -39.15 14.77
C GLU A 33 15.71 -39.47 15.93
N LYS A 34 15.18 -40.70 15.90
CA LYS A 34 15.41 -41.57 17.05
C LYS A 34 16.85 -42.06 16.97
N VAL A 35 17.67 -41.74 17.98
CA VAL A 35 18.63 -42.61 18.68
C VAL A 35 19.73 -41.74 19.31
N LEU A 36 19.57 -41.46 20.60
CA LEU A 36 20.71 -41.36 21.51
C LEU A 36 20.65 -42.57 22.44
N LYS A 37 21.31 -43.66 22.03
CA LYS A 37 21.82 -44.69 22.93
C LYS A 37 23.11 -45.27 22.34
N LEU A 38 24.22 -45.10 23.06
CA LEU A 38 25.40 -45.97 22.99
C LEU A 38 25.38 -46.93 24.20
N PRO A 39 26.19 -48.01 24.25
CA PRO A 39 27.26 -48.40 23.32
C PRO A 39 27.20 -49.88 22.87
N SER A 40 27.59 -50.19 21.64
CA SER A 40 28.23 -51.48 21.35
C SER A 40 28.97 -51.45 20.02
N HIS A 41 30.19 -51.94 20.09
CA HIS A 41 31.18 -52.09 19.05
C HIS A 41 30.64 -52.96 17.89
N ARG A 42 30.10 -52.29 16.87
CA ARG A 42 30.11 -52.67 15.44
C ARG A 42 29.44 -51.51 14.71
N VAL A 43 30.19 -50.80 13.87
CA VAL A 43 29.65 -49.73 13.02
C VAL A 43 28.79 -50.42 11.95
N SER A 44 27.55 -50.76 12.31
CA SER A 44 26.50 -50.95 11.33
C SER A 44 26.19 -49.56 10.80
N VAL A 45 26.68 -49.28 9.59
CA VAL A 45 26.27 -48.10 8.82
C VAL A 45 24.75 -48.10 8.81
N ASP A 46 24.17 -47.11 9.46
CA ASP A 46 22.73 -46.93 9.55
C ASP A 46 22.19 -46.77 8.11
N LYS A 47 21.29 -47.67 7.70
CA LYS A 47 20.74 -47.75 6.33
C LYS A 47 20.08 -46.43 5.88
N THR A 48 19.77 -45.56 6.84
CA THR A 48 19.23 -44.21 6.62
C THR A 48 20.28 -43.20 6.13
N LEU A 49 21.55 -43.34 6.50
CA LEU A 49 22.65 -42.48 5.99
C LEU A 49 23.11 -42.86 4.58
N GLU A 50 22.87 -44.11 4.17
CA GLU A 50 23.17 -44.63 2.84
C GLU A 50 22.41 -43.88 1.72
N ASN A 51 21.23 -43.31 2.05
CA ASN A 51 20.38 -42.60 1.07
C ASN A 51 20.85 -41.17 0.72
N HIS A 52 21.76 -40.58 1.48
CA HIS A 52 22.23 -39.20 1.27
C HIS A 52 23.70 -39.10 0.85
N LEU A 53 24.45 -40.19 0.94
CA LEU A 53 25.84 -40.27 0.53
C LEU A 53 25.93 -40.79 -0.90
N PRO A 54 26.90 -40.32 -1.69
CA PRO A 54 27.12 -40.90 -3.01
C PRO A 54 27.48 -42.38 -2.93
N GLU A 55 26.99 -43.16 -3.90
CA GLU A 55 27.16 -44.62 -3.97
C GLU A 55 28.65 -45.03 -3.91
N GLU A 56 29.54 -44.24 -4.51
CA GLU A 56 30.98 -44.51 -4.52
C GLU A 56 31.62 -44.39 -3.13
N VAL A 57 31.04 -43.58 -2.24
CA VAL A 57 31.47 -43.48 -0.84
C VAL A 57 31.11 -44.76 -0.08
N VAL A 58 29.90 -45.29 -0.35
CA VAL A 58 29.40 -46.52 0.26
C VAL A 58 30.15 -47.74 -0.27
N GLU A 59 30.44 -47.77 -1.57
CA GLU A 59 31.25 -48.82 -2.21
C GLU A 59 32.65 -48.90 -1.61
N PHE A 60 33.32 -47.75 -1.42
CA PHE A 60 34.62 -47.70 -0.76
C PHE A 60 34.56 -48.20 0.69
N GLU A 61 33.54 -47.82 1.46
CA GLU A 61 33.38 -48.29 2.84
C GLU A 61 33.13 -49.81 2.90
N ARG A 62 32.29 -50.34 2.00
CA ARG A 62 32.07 -51.78 1.85
C ARG A 62 33.34 -52.52 1.47
N PHE A 63 34.15 -51.95 0.60
CA PHE A 63 35.46 -52.51 0.24
C PHE A 63 36.36 -52.62 1.47
N LEU A 64 36.52 -51.54 2.24
CA LEU A 64 37.32 -51.57 3.47
C LEU A 64 36.83 -52.61 4.46
N GLN A 65 35.52 -52.72 4.67
CA GLN A 65 34.95 -53.72 5.57
C GLN A 65 35.24 -55.16 5.13
N ARG A 66 35.24 -55.42 3.81
CA ARG A 66 35.49 -56.75 3.25
C ARG A 66 36.98 -57.12 3.26
N THR A 67 37.86 -56.15 3.04
CA THR A 67 39.30 -56.39 2.82
C THR A 67 40.15 -56.17 4.06
N GLY A 68 39.58 -56.11 5.27
CA GLY A 68 40.38 -55.94 6.49
C GLY A 68 40.84 -54.50 6.76
N GLY A 69 40.07 -53.51 6.32
CA GLY A 69 40.25 -52.11 6.68
C GLY A 69 41.20 -51.34 5.75
N ARG A 70 41.79 -50.27 6.28
CA ARG A 70 42.67 -49.35 5.51
C ARG A 70 44.01 -49.96 5.15
N GLN A 71 44.45 -50.98 5.87
CA GLN A 71 45.71 -51.67 5.65
C GLN A 71 45.54 -53.01 4.92
N GLY A 72 44.33 -53.39 4.49
CA GLY A 72 44.14 -54.64 3.76
C GLY A 72 44.31 -55.91 4.61
N GLY A 73 44.22 -55.78 5.94
CA GLY A 73 44.53 -56.85 6.90
C GLY A 73 46.02 -57.01 7.23
N TRP A 74 46.89 -56.15 6.70
CA TRP A 74 48.30 -56.08 7.10
C TRP A 74 48.47 -55.24 8.37
N ASP A 75 49.53 -55.49 9.13
CA ASP A 75 49.90 -54.60 10.24
C ASP A 75 50.47 -53.28 9.71
N ASP A 76 50.59 -52.31 10.60
CA ASP A 76 51.04 -50.97 10.21
C ASP A 76 52.50 -50.98 9.69
N ASP A 77 53.38 -51.79 10.29
CA ASP A 77 54.80 -51.85 9.92
C ASP A 77 55.01 -52.48 8.54
N ASP A 78 54.40 -53.63 8.27
CA ASP A 78 54.40 -54.33 6.99
C ASP A 78 53.77 -53.44 5.90
N HIS A 79 52.63 -52.81 6.20
CA HIS A 79 51.97 -51.92 5.25
C HIS A 79 52.84 -50.70 4.90
N GLN A 80 53.49 -50.08 5.90
CA GLN A 80 54.41 -48.96 5.64
C GLN A 80 55.64 -49.38 4.85
N ASN A 81 56.22 -50.56 5.13
CA ASN A 81 57.35 -51.09 4.38
C ASN A 81 56.96 -51.40 2.92
N PHE A 82 55.79 -52.01 2.71
CA PHE A 82 55.21 -52.19 1.39
C PHE A 82 55.09 -50.85 0.63
N LEU A 83 54.52 -49.82 1.27
CA LEU A 83 54.35 -48.50 0.64
C LEU A 83 55.68 -47.84 0.26
N LYS A 84 56.72 -47.97 1.10
CA LYS A 84 58.07 -47.45 0.80
C LYS A 84 58.64 -48.10 -0.46
N VAL A 85 58.58 -49.44 -0.54
CA VAL A 85 59.09 -50.17 -1.71
C VAL A 85 58.23 -49.88 -2.95
N TRP A 86 56.90 -49.81 -2.79
CA TRP A 86 55.95 -49.51 -3.86
C TRP A 86 56.16 -48.11 -4.46
N THR A 87 56.31 -47.09 -3.62
CA THR A 87 56.54 -45.71 -4.06
C THR A 87 57.92 -45.53 -4.72
N LYS A 88 58.93 -46.28 -4.27
CA LYS A 88 60.27 -46.30 -4.86
C LYS A 88 60.27 -46.90 -6.26
N HIS A 89 59.58 -48.03 -6.46
CA HIS A 89 59.61 -48.77 -7.74
C HIS A 89 58.45 -48.45 -8.68
N LYS A 90 57.37 -47.82 -8.22
CA LYS A 90 56.16 -47.49 -9.00
C LYS A 90 55.65 -48.65 -9.87
N GLY A 91 55.70 -49.88 -9.36
CA GLY A 91 55.24 -51.08 -10.07
C GLY A 91 56.23 -51.69 -11.08
N ARG A 92 57.53 -51.39 -11.01
CA ARG A 92 58.57 -52.08 -11.81
C ARG A 92 58.86 -53.48 -11.27
N LEU A 93 59.27 -54.41 -12.15
CA LEU A 93 59.54 -55.82 -11.78
C LEU A 93 60.58 -56.01 -10.65
N SER A 94 61.51 -55.06 -10.49
CA SER A 94 62.50 -55.01 -9.38
C SER A 94 61.88 -54.79 -8.00
N TYR A 95 60.58 -54.48 -7.94
CA TYR A 95 59.80 -54.31 -6.72
C TYR A 95 59.74 -55.59 -5.88
N MET A 96 59.59 -56.75 -6.52
CA MET A 96 59.35 -58.01 -5.80
C MET A 96 60.55 -58.46 -4.97
N ASP A 97 61.75 -58.35 -5.52
CA ASP A 97 62.97 -58.78 -4.83
C ASP A 97 63.24 -57.87 -3.61
N GLU A 98 63.07 -56.56 -3.77
CA GLU A 98 63.22 -55.61 -2.65
C GLU A 98 62.09 -55.76 -1.62
N ALA A 99 60.85 -56.03 -2.05
CA ALA A 99 59.73 -56.22 -1.12
C ALA A 99 59.91 -57.47 -0.24
N LEU A 100 60.48 -58.55 -0.79
CA LEU A 100 60.79 -59.76 -0.03
C LEU A 100 61.91 -59.56 1.00
N GLU A 101 62.87 -58.66 0.73
CA GLU A 101 63.93 -58.33 1.70
C GLU A 101 63.40 -57.52 2.89
N TYR A 102 62.48 -56.57 2.64
CA TYR A 102 61.94 -55.71 3.70
C TYR A 102 60.76 -56.34 4.48
N LEU A 103 60.05 -57.31 3.89
CA LEU A 103 58.89 -57.98 4.51
C LEU A 103 59.26 -59.41 4.91
N CYS A 104 60.14 -59.52 5.90
CA CYS A 104 60.60 -60.80 6.41
C CYS A 104 59.44 -61.56 7.08
N GLY A 105 58.96 -62.62 6.41
CA GLY A 105 57.84 -63.44 6.88
C GLY A 105 56.60 -63.41 5.98
N ARG A 106 56.60 -62.61 4.91
CA ARG A 106 55.54 -62.62 3.87
C ARG A 106 55.99 -63.39 2.65
N THR A 107 55.05 -64.12 2.05
CA THR A 107 55.31 -64.84 0.79
C THR A 107 55.19 -63.88 -0.39
N LYS A 108 55.76 -64.29 -1.54
CA LYS A 108 55.62 -63.54 -2.79
C LYS A 108 54.15 -63.38 -3.18
N GLU A 109 53.37 -64.43 -2.94
CA GLU A 109 51.93 -64.47 -3.19
C GLU A 109 51.18 -63.44 -2.33
N ASP A 110 51.53 -63.30 -1.04
CA ASP A 110 50.94 -62.30 -0.13
C ASP A 110 51.19 -60.88 -0.66
N ILE A 111 52.43 -60.60 -1.08
CA ILE A 111 52.82 -59.29 -1.63
C ILE A 111 52.03 -58.99 -2.91
N GLN A 112 51.86 -59.98 -3.80
CA GLN A 112 51.06 -59.82 -5.03
C GLN A 112 49.58 -59.59 -4.75
N GLN A 113 49.00 -60.27 -3.76
CA GLN A 113 47.61 -60.06 -3.37
C GLN A 113 47.41 -58.67 -2.79
N HIS A 114 48.36 -58.21 -1.95
CA HIS A 114 48.32 -56.88 -1.36
C HIS A 114 48.54 -55.77 -2.40
N GLU A 115 49.38 -56.01 -3.41
CA GLU A 115 49.52 -55.11 -4.56
C GLU A 115 48.19 -54.92 -5.29
N LYS A 116 47.51 -56.02 -5.64
CA LYS A 116 46.20 -55.96 -6.31
C LYS A 116 45.18 -55.22 -5.46
N TRP A 117 45.11 -55.54 -4.16
CA TRP A 117 44.26 -54.83 -3.22
C TRP A 117 44.58 -53.34 -3.16
N TYR A 118 45.86 -52.95 -3.12
CA TYR A 118 46.26 -51.55 -3.03
C TYR A 118 45.91 -50.76 -4.30
N GLN A 119 46.02 -51.39 -5.47
CA GLN A 119 45.56 -50.79 -6.74
C GLN A 119 44.05 -50.55 -6.74
N GLU A 120 43.26 -51.54 -6.31
CA GLU A 120 41.80 -51.40 -6.17
C GLU A 120 41.42 -50.31 -5.14
N PHE A 121 42.12 -50.30 -3.99
CA PHE A 121 41.97 -49.29 -2.96
C PHE A 121 42.18 -47.87 -3.52
N LEU A 122 43.24 -47.64 -4.30
CA LEU A 122 43.52 -46.34 -4.91
C LEU A 122 42.42 -45.90 -5.87
N ILE A 123 41.94 -46.81 -6.73
CA ILE A 123 40.85 -46.51 -7.68
C ILE A 123 39.58 -46.11 -6.94
N LEU A 124 39.17 -46.91 -5.95
CA LEU A 124 37.95 -46.62 -5.18
C LEU A 124 38.09 -45.37 -4.32
N HIS A 125 39.28 -45.10 -3.77
CA HIS A 125 39.55 -43.90 -2.99
C HIS A 125 39.45 -42.63 -3.84
N GLU A 126 40.00 -42.65 -5.06
CA GLU A 126 39.86 -41.51 -5.98
C GLU A 126 38.43 -41.32 -6.46
N ARG A 127 37.70 -42.40 -6.80
CA ARG A 127 36.26 -42.32 -7.12
C ARG A 127 35.45 -41.71 -5.98
N LYS A 128 35.72 -42.13 -4.74
CA LYS A 128 35.10 -41.54 -3.54
C LYS A 128 35.38 -40.03 -3.45
N LYS A 129 36.62 -39.60 -3.62
CA LYS A 129 36.98 -38.16 -3.59
C LYS A 129 36.25 -37.36 -4.66
N GLU A 130 36.26 -37.85 -5.90
CA GLU A 130 35.59 -37.20 -7.02
C GLU A 130 34.07 -37.10 -6.77
N SER A 131 33.46 -38.16 -6.26
CA SER A 131 32.03 -38.18 -5.97
C SER A 131 31.66 -37.19 -4.86
N ILE A 132 32.46 -37.13 -3.78
CA ILE A 132 32.29 -36.12 -2.72
C ILE A 132 32.43 -34.71 -3.29
N LYS A 133 33.40 -34.46 -4.19
CA LYS A 133 33.59 -33.15 -4.81
C LYS A 133 32.38 -32.76 -5.65
N LYS A 134 31.89 -33.66 -6.51
CA LYS A 134 30.68 -33.45 -7.34
C LYS A 134 29.43 -33.21 -6.48
N TRP A 135 29.27 -33.99 -5.41
CA TRP A 135 28.14 -33.83 -4.49
C TRP A 135 28.15 -32.46 -3.81
N LYS A 136 29.32 -32.01 -3.32
CA LYS A 136 29.47 -30.65 -2.75
C LYS A 136 29.17 -29.56 -3.77
N GLU A 137 29.65 -29.71 -5.00
CA GLU A 137 29.40 -28.75 -6.08
C GLU A 137 27.91 -28.68 -6.43
N LYS A 138 27.23 -29.83 -6.56
CA LYS A 138 25.79 -29.90 -6.79
C LYS A 138 25.01 -29.22 -5.67
N LEU A 139 25.38 -29.49 -4.42
CA LEU A 139 24.74 -28.86 -3.26
C LEU A 139 24.91 -27.34 -3.24
N GLN A 140 26.09 -26.86 -3.64
CA GLN A 140 26.36 -25.43 -3.77
C GLN A 140 25.54 -24.79 -4.90
N GLN A 141 25.50 -25.43 -6.07
CA GLN A 141 24.69 -24.97 -7.21
C GLN A 141 23.19 -24.90 -6.87
N GLU A 142 22.67 -25.88 -6.14
CA GLU A 142 21.27 -25.88 -5.69
C GLU A 142 20.98 -24.72 -4.73
N LYS A 143 21.89 -24.45 -3.78
CA LYS A 143 21.77 -23.29 -2.87
C LYS A 143 21.77 -21.97 -3.63
N GLU A 144 22.69 -21.81 -4.58
CA GLU A 144 22.76 -20.60 -5.41
C GLU A 144 21.54 -20.45 -6.32
N GLY A 145 21.03 -21.55 -6.87
CA GLY A 145 19.79 -21.58 -7.65
C GLY A 145 18.59 -21.10 -6.83
N LYS A 146 18.40 -21.66 -5.63
CA LYS A 146 17.33 -21.26 -4.69
C LYS A 146 17.47 -19.79 -4.27
N LEU A 147 18.69 -19.30 -4.07
CA LEU A 147 18.92 -17.90 -3.71
C LEU A 147 18.56 -16.95 -4.87
N LYS A 148 18.99 -17.28 -6.09
CA LYS A 148 18.65 -16.52 -7.30
C LYS A 148 17.15 -16.53 -7.60
N GLU A 149 16.47 -17.65 -7.35
CA GLU A 149 15.02 -17.75 -7.52
C GLU A 149 14.29 -16.85 -6.51
N LYS A 150 14.67 -16.91 -5.23
CA LYS A 150 14.14 -16.00 -4.20
C LYS A 150 14.35 -14.54 -4.56
N GLU A 151 15.56 -14.17 -4.99
CA GLU A 151 15.86 -12.80 -5.40
C GLU A 151 14.99 -12.34 -6.58
N LYS A 152 14.75 -13.22 -7.57
CA LYS A 152 13.83 -12.93 -8.68
C LYS A 152 12.40 -12.73 -8.20
N SER A 153 11.90 -13.61 -7.34
CA SER A 153 10.55 -13.48 -6.77
C SER A 153 10.38 -12.19 -5.97
N GLU A 154 11.37 -11.82 -5.15
CA GLU A 154 11.36 -10.57 -4.40
C GLU A 154 11.37 -9.33 -5.31
N LYS A 155 12.17 -9.34 -6.39
CA LYS A 155 12.19 -8.26 -7.38
C LYS A 155 10.83 -8.11 -8.06
N MET A 156 10.23 -9.22 -8.50
CA MET A 156 8.89 -9.22 -9.12
C MET A 156 7.83 -8.66 -8.16
N LEU A 157 7.84 -9.09 -6.90
CA LEU A 157 6.89 -8.61 -5.89
C LEU A 157 7.04 -7.10 -5.63
N LYS A 158 8.28 -6.61 -5.60
CA LYS A 158 8.57 -5.17 -5.44
C LYS A 158 8.09 -4.35 -6.64
N GLU A 159 8.25 -4.85 -7.85
CA GLU A 159 7.78 -4.20 -9.07
C GLU A 159 6.25 -4.15 -9.12
N GLU A 160 5.58 -5.23 -8.73
CA GLU A 160 4.12 -5.30 -8.68
C GLU A 160 3.54 -4.37 -7.60
N TRP A 161 4.20 -4.26 -6.44
CA TRP A 161 3.86 -3.29 -5.41
C TRP A 161 3.94 -1.85 -5.93
N LEU A 162 5.04 -1.49 -6.62
CA LEU A 162 5.21 -0.15 -7.19
C LEU A 162 4.12 0.17 -8.22
N ARG A 163 3.77 -0.77 -9.11
CA ARG A 163 2.65 -0.61 -10.05
C ARG A 163 1.32 -0.37 -9.34
N CYS A 164 1.04 -1.11 -8.27
CA CYS A 164 -0.18 -0.92 -7.48
C CYS A 164 -0.23 0.47 -6.83
N GLU A 165 0.90 0.91 -6.25
CA GLU A 165 1.00 2.22 -5.61
C GLU A 165 0.80 3.36 -6.62
N GLU A 166 1.42 3.28 -7.80
CA GLU A 166 1.25 4.25 -8.88
C GLU A 166 -0.19 4.30 -9.38
N ALA A 167 -0.82 3.14 -9.61
CA ALA A 167 -2.22 3.07 -10.02
C ALA A 167 -3.16 3.66 -8.96
N GLN A 168 -2.85 3.46 -7.67
CA GLN A 168 -3.61 4.06 -6.58
C GLN A 168 -3.46 5.58 -6.55
N LYS A 169 -2.23 6.10 -6.74
CA LYS A 169 -1.95 7.54 -6.82
C LYS A 169 -2.69 8.19 -7.98
N GLN A 170 -2.67 7.59 -9.17
CA GLN A 170 -3.41 8.09 -10.33
C GLN A 170 -4.92 8.15 -10.08
N LYS A 171 -5.50 7.08 -9.51
CA LYS A 171 -6.93 7.06 -9.14
C LYS A 171 -7.27 8.13 -8.12
N ALA A 172 -6.41 8.37 -7.13
CA ALA A 172 -6.63 9.41 -6.13
C ALA A 172 -6.55 10.81 -6.75
N GLU A 173 -5.60 11.04 -7.65
CA GLU A 173 -5.46 12.31 -8.35
C GLU A 173 -6.69 12.58 -9.25
N GLU A 174 -7.16 11.58 -9.99
CA GLU A 174 -8.35 11.70 -10.81
C GLU A 174 -9.60 12.04 -10.00
N ARG A 175 -9.81 11.37 -8.86
CA ARG A 175 -10.89 11.71 -7.92
C ARG A 175 -10.80 13.15 -7.43
N LYS A 176 -9.60 13.63 -7.13
CA LYS A 176 -9.37 15.02 -6.69
C LYS A 176 -9.72 16.01 -7.81
N ARG A 177 -9.35 15.71 -9.06
CA ARG A 177 -9.72 16.53 -10.23
C ARG A 177 -11.23 16.56 -10.44
N GLN A 178 -11.91 15.41 -10.35
CA GLN A 178 -13.36 15.33 -10.46
C GLN A 178 -14.06 16.13 -9.37
N GLN A 179 -13.61 16.02 -8.11
CA GLN A 179 -14.17 16.79 -7.00
C GLN A 179 -13.99 18.29 -7.21
N ALA A 180 -12.81 18.74 -7.64
CA ALA A 180 -12.55 20.14 -7.93
C ALA A 180 -13.46 20.68 -9.07
N ALA A 181 -13.70 19.87 -10.11
CA ALA A 181 -14.62 20.23 -11.19
C ALA A 181 -16.06 20.38 -10.69
N ILE A 182 -16.53 19.48 -9.84
CA ILE A 182 -17.88 19.56 -9.22
C ILE A 182 -18.01 20.82 -8.37
N GLU A 183 -16.99 21.13 -7.56
CA GLU A 183 -17.00 22.34 -6.72
C GLU A 183 -16.98 23.63 -7.55
N ALA A 184 -16.17 23.67 -8.61
CA ALA A 184 -16.14 24.80 -9.53
C ALA A 184 -17.50 25.00 -10.21
N TRP A 185 -18.14 23.92 -10.68
CA TRP A 185 -19.48 23.98 -11.27
C TRP A 185 -20.53 24.46 -10.28
N LYS A 186 -20.51 24.00 -9.02
CA LYS A 186 -21.41 24.48 -7.96
C LYS A 186 -21.24 25.98 -7.72
N LYS A 187 -20.00 26.47 -7.65
CA LYS A 187 -19.71 27.90 -7.49
C LYS A 187 -20.22 28.72 -8.66
N GLN A 188 -19.97 28.28 -9.90
CA GLN A 188 -20.49 28.94 -11.10
C GLN A 188 -22.01 29.00 -11.11
N LYS A 189 -22.68 27.89 -10.76
CA LYS A 189 -24.15 27.84 -10.68
C LYS A 189 -24.70 28.78 -9.61
N ALA A 190 -24.05 28.88 -8.45
CA ALA A 190 -24.43 29.81 -7.40
C ALA A 190 -24.25 31.28 -7.84
N ILE A 191 -23.16 31.61 -8.52
CA ILE A 191 -22.93 32.95 -9.07
C ILE A 191 -24.00 33.30 -10.11
N ALA A 192 -24.27 32.39 -11.06
CA ALA A 192 -25.28 32.60 -12.10
C ALA A 192 -26.67 32.83 -11.48
N PHE A 193 -27.03 32.03 -10.49
CA PHE A 193 -28.29 32.18 -9.77
C PHE A 193 -28.38 33.51 -9.01
N ALA A 194 -27.31 33.93 -8.32
CA ALA A 194 -27.26 35.21 -7.64
C ALA A 194 -27.35 36.41 -8.62
N MET A 195 -26.71 36.31 -9.79
CA MET A 195 -26.81 37.31 -10.85
C MET A 195 -28.23 37.42 -11.40
N GLU A 196 -28.92 36.29 -11.59
CA GLU A 196 -30.32 36.28 -12.05
C GLU A 196 -31.25 36.91 -11.02
N GLN A 197 -31.13 36.54 -9.73
CA GLN A 197 -31.92 37.17 -8.66
C GLN A 197 -31.65 38.67 -8.54
N ALA A 198 -30.39 39.10 -8.63
CA ALA A 198 -30.05 40.52 -8.60
C ALA A 198 -30.65 41.28 -9.79
N SER A 199 -30.70 40.65 -10.98
CA SER A 199 -31.34 41.23 -12.16
C SER A 199 -32.86 41.37 -11.99
N GLN A 200 -33.53 40.34 -11.46
CA GLN A 200 -34.96 40.37 -11.17
C GLN A 200 -35.31 41.48 -10.15
N LEU A 201 -34.54 41.60 -9.06
CA LEU A 201 -34.73 42.65 -8.06
C LEU A 201 -34.56 44.05 -8.65
N LYS A 202 -33.53 44.27 -9.48
CA LYS A 202 -33.34 45.55 -10.19
C LYS A 202 -34.52 45.88 -11.09
N LEU A 203 -35.03 44.90 -11.83
CA LEU A 203 -36.19 45.09 -12.70
C LEU A 203 -37.46 45.44 -11.90
N GLU A 204 -37.70 44.77 -10.77
CA GLU A 204 -38.81 45.11 -9.88
C GLU A 204 -38.67 46.51 -9.27
N GLU A 205 -37.46 46.88 -8.84
CA GLU A 205 -37.19 48.21 -8.28
C GLU A 205 -37.45 49.30 -9.32
N GLU A 206 -37.01 49.10 -10.56
CA GLU A 206 -37.30 50.01 -11.67
C GLU A 206 -38.80 50.10 -11.96
N LYS A 207 -39.52 48.98 -11.97
CA LYS A 207 -40.99 48.97 -12.13
C LYS A 207 -41.68 49.75 -11.01
N LYS A 208 -41.29 49.53 -9.75
CA LYS A 208 -41.82 50.27 -8.59
C LYS A 208 -41.51 51.77 -8.69
N LYS A 209 -40.29 52.15 -9.08
CA LYS A 209 -39.91 53.55 -9.32
C LYS A 209 -40.76 54.19 -10.43
N LYS A 210 -40.98 53.48 -11.54
CA LYS A 210 -41.86 53.95 -12.63
C LYS A 210 -43.30 54.12 -12.16
N GLN A 211 -43.85 53.15 -11.44
CA GLN A 211 -45.20 53.22 -10.86
C GLN A 211 -45.35 54.38 -9.87
N GLN A 212 -44.37 54.59 -8.98
CA GLN A 212 -44.36 55.71 -8.05
C GLN A 212 -44.33 57.06 -8.78
N LYS A 213 -43.46 57.21 -9.78
CA LYS A 213 -43.42 58.42 -10.61
C LYS A 213 -44.76 58.67 -11.30
N GLU A 214 -45.38 57.63 -11.85
CA GLU A 214 -46.68 57.75 -12.52
C GLU A 214 -47.80 58.10 -11.52
N CYS A 215 -47.85 57.46 -10.36
CA CYS A 215 -48.79 57.80 -9.28
C CYS A 215 -48.62 59.26 -8.83
N HIS A 216 -47.37 59.72 -8.67
CA HIS A 216 -47.08 61.10 -8.30
C HIS A 216 -47.58 62.09 -9.37
N ARG A 217 -47.39 61.77 -10.66
CA ARG A 217 -47.91 62.57 -11.78
C ARG A 217 -49.44 62.63 -11.76
N GLN A 218 -50.10 61.49 -11.57
CA GLN A 218 -51.56 61.42 -11.49
C GLN A 218 -52.11 62.24 -10.32
N PHE A 219 -51.49 62.13 -9.14
CA PHE A 219 -51.85 62.92 -7.97
C PHE A 219 -51.66 64.42 -8.21
N HIS A 220 -50.55 64.82 -8.83
CA HIS A 220 -50.28 66.22 -9.16
C HIS A 220 -51.33 66.81 -10.11
N VAL A 221 -51.70 66.07 -11.16
CA VAL A 221 -52.76 66.48 -12.10
C VAL A 221 -54.10 66.61 -11.38
N LYS A 222 -54.46 65.66 -10.50
CA LYS A 222 -55.69 65.71 -9.71
C LYS A 222 -55.74 66.98 -8.84
N LEU A 223 -54.65 67.29 -8.15
CA LEU A 223 -54.56 68.48 -7.30
C LEU A 223 -54.71 69.78 -8.11
N LEU A 224 -54.11 69.85 -9.30
CA LEU A 224 -54.26 71.00 -10.21
C LEU A 224 -55.72 71.18 -10.66
N LEU A 225 -56.41 70.08 -11.01
CA LEU A 225 -57.83 70.12 -11.39
C LEU A 225 -58.71 70.58 -10.23
N GLU A 226 -58.51 70.04 -9.02
CA GLU A 226 -59.25 70.45 -7.83
C GLU A 226 -59.08 71.96 -7.56
N ARG A 227 -57.84 72.47 -7.62
CA ARG A 227 -57.57 73.90 -7.48
C ARG A 227 -58.28 74.74 -8.56
N TYR A 228 -58.24 74.30 -9.81
CA TYR A 228 -58.93 74.99 -10.91
C TYR A 228 -60.45 75.00 -10.69
N THR A 229 -61.05 73.88 -10.26
CA THR A 229 -62.49 73.82 -9.97
C THR A 229 -62.89 74.73 -8.82
N LEU A 230 -62.07 74.82 -7.77
CA LEU A 230 -62.33 75.72 -6.64
C LEU A 230 -62.26 77.19 -7.07
N GLN A 231 -61.20 77.56 -7.80
CA GLN A 231 -61.07 78.92 -8.35
C GLN A 231 -62.23 79.28 -9.28
N LYS A 232 -62.72 78.34 -10.09
CA LYS A 232 -63.89 78.55 -10.95
C LYS A 232 -65.15 78.80 -10.11
N LYS A 233 -65.39 78.00 -9.06
CA LYS A 233 -66.50 78.21 -8.12
C LYS A 233 -66.40 79.56 -7.41
N GLU A 234 -65.22 79.93 -6.91
CA GLU A 234 -65.01 81.24 -6.27
C GLU A 234 -65.30 82.40 -7.23
N LYS A 235 -64.86 82.30 -8.50
CA LYS A 235 -65.19 83.30 -9.53
C LYS A 235 -66.69 83.36 -9.82
N GLU A 236 -67.34 82.21 -9.94
CA GLU A 236 -68.80 82.14 -10.15
C GLU A 236 -69.56 82.75 -8.96
N GLU A 237 -69.14 82.48 -7.72
CA GLU A 237 -69.74 83.07 -6.52
C GLU A 237 -69.47 84.58 -6.42
N LEU A 238 -68.26 85.05 -6.73
CA LEU A 238 -67.96 86.48 -6.82
C LEU A 238 -68.81 87.18 -7.89
N GLU A 239 -68.98 86.57 -9.05
CA GLU A 239 -69.81 87.11 -10.14
C GLU A 239 -71.30 87.15 -9.73
N LYS A 240 -71.79 86.13 -9.00
CA LYS A 240 -73.14 86.15 -8.43
C LYS A 240 -73.31 87.28 -7.42
N LEU A 241 -72.34 87.45 -6.51
CA LEU A 241 -72.37 88.47 -5.46
C LEU A 241 -72.28 89.88 -6.07
N GLU A 242 -71.49 90.06 -7.13
CA GLU A 242 -71.44 91.29 -7.91
C GLU A 242 -72.78 91.58 -8.61
N LYS A 243 -73.39 90.57 -9.25
CA LYS A 243 -74.74 90.70 -9.86
C LYS A 243 -75.78 91.08 -8.80
N GLU A 244 -75.75 90.44 -7.63
CA GLU A 244 -76.65 90.77 -6.52
C GLU A 244 -76.44 92.21 -6.03
N LYS A 245 -75.18 92.66 -5.85
CA LYS A 245 -74.85 94.05 -5.49
C LYS A 245 -75.33 95.04 -6.54
N ARG A 246 -75.20 94.74 -7.83
CA ARG A 246 -75.74 95.58 -8.92
C ARG A 246 -77.26 95.63 -8.89
N GLU A 247 -77.94 94.51 -8.66
CA GLU A 247 -79.40 94.47 -8.55
C GLU A 247 -79.91 95.19 -7.29
N GLU A 248 -79.21 95.08 -6.16
CA GLU A 248 -79.48 95.81 -4.93
C GLU A 248 -79.31 97.32 -5.14
N ALA A 249 -78.21 97.77 -5.76
CA ALA A 249 -78.00 99.16 -6.13
C ALA A 249 -79.08 99.68 -7.10
N LYS A 250 -79.49 98.88 -8.10
CA LYS A 250 -80.63 99.23 -8.98
C LYS A 250 -81.94 99.37 -8.20
N LYS A 251 -82.22 98.49 -7.24
CA LYS A 251 -83.41 98.58 -6.38
C LYS A 251 -83.35 99.82 -5.50
N GLU A 252 -82.18 100.13 -4.94
CA GLU A 252 -81.97 101.31 -4.10
C GLU A 252 -82.07 102.61 -4.89
N GLU A 253 -81.53 102.65 -6.12
CA GLU A 253 -81.72 103.73 -7.08
C GLU A 253 -83.20 103.93 -7.43
N ARG A 254 -83.94 102.85 -7.71
CA ARG A 254 -85.40 102.91 -7.92
C ARG A 254 -86.13 103.45 -6.69
N LYS A 255 -85.73 103.06 -5.47
CA LYS A 255 -86.28 103.61 -4.22
C LYS A 255 -85.96 105.11 -4.08
N ARG A 256 -84.73 105.54 -4.41
CA ARG A 256 -84.34 106.96 -4.36
C ARG A 256 -85.17 107.79 -5.34
N ILE A 257 -85.30 107.34 -6.58
CA ILE A 257 -86.15 107.99 -7.61
C ILE A 257 -87.61 108.05 -7.13
N ALA A 258 -88.16 106.96 -6.57
CA ALA A 258 -89.51 106.98 -6.01
C ALA A 258 -89.67 107.97 -4.85
N LEU A 259 -88.69 108.09 -3.95
CA LEU A 259 -88.70 109.08 -2.86
C LEU A 259 -88.58 110.52 -3.39
N GLU A 260 -87.76 110.76 -4.42
CA GLU A 260 -87.64 112.04 -5.12
C GLU A 260 -88.94 112.43 -5.84
N GLU A 261 -89.64 111.46 -6.45
CA GLU A 261 -90.97 111.65 -7.03
C GLU A 261 -92.02 111.96 -5.96
N ILE A 262 -92.00 111.24 -4.82
CA ILE A 262 -92.89 111.51 -3.68
C ILE A 262 -92.66 112.90 -3.09
N THR A 263 -91.40 113.33 -2.93
CA THR A 263 -91.08 114.69 -2.44
C THR A 263 -91.43 115.78 -3.45
N LYS A 264 -91.37 115.51 -4.77
CA LYS A 264 -91.91 116.40 -5.81
C LYS A 264 -93.43 116.49 -5.76
N PHE A 265 -94.13 115.41 -5.42
CA PHE A 265 -95.58 115.41 -5.25
C PHE A 265 -96.06 116.16 -4.00
N GLN A 266 -95.27 116.21 -2.93
CA GLN A 266 -95.59 116.96 -1.70
C GLN A 266 -95.32 118.48 -1.79
N LYS A 267 -94.81 118.98 -2.94
CA LYS A 267 -94.57 120.41 -3.20
C LYS A 267 -95.56 121.02 -4.23
N ARG A 268 -96.67 120.33 -4.51
CA ARG A 268 -97.87 120.87 -5.19
C ARG A 268 -98.98 121.05 -4.17
#